data_AF-A0A3M2GRV7-F1
#
_entry.id   AF-A0A3M2GRV7-F1
#
_cell.length_a   1.000
_cell.length_b   1.000
_cell.length_c   1.000
_cell.angle_alpha   90.00
_cell.angle_beta   90.00
_cell.angle_gamma   90.00
#
_symmetry.space_group_name_H-M   'P 1'
#
loop_
_entity.id
_entity.type
_entity.pdbx_description
1 polymer ?
#
loop_
_entity_poly.entity_id
_entity_poly.type
_entity_poly.pdbx_seq_one_letter_code
_entity_poly.pdbx_strand_id
1 'polypeptide(L)'
;VRQDEYTGHDYEVQFFDNGNFWRLVDLTTGEIPFFVNFEGDTVFADSLRNQPLVTEEQEQIWNFPIVDGISVQVYNVPDRHLDTAIVSTVNPGDTIWLQGAGSYNTPSSVFQGGIEFMVNTNRRNLSQGLKKHEYFPVKLVIHTQEVAMAHHYSRSYTEFVGMKPTVLEAFNISNPENPVQLNVAYLNADEVNGTIDFKDRTEVVIFRSTYNPDGVYSGSAYQDSAFKADSYIICRFQSIDDSLTLANPLEITIKPYYPNSDVDVYRISGNALQPRLTADEAKSLLDKVRVVPNPYFVVSRYETSFDTPVLRFTHLPAERVTIHIFNLAGQLVKVLEKDDTSNEIRWDLTN
;
A
#
# COMPACT_ATOMS: atom_id res chain seq x y z
N VAL A 1 2.40 31.36 -4.15
CA VAL A 1 3.74 30.85 -3.76
C VAL A 1 4.06 29.73 -4.73
N ARG A 2 5.26 29.71 -5.29
CA ARG A 2 5.69 28.72 -6.28
C ARG A 2 5.75 27.35 -5.60
N GLN A 3 4.74 26.49 -5.83
CA GLN A 3 4.63 25.13 -5.26
C GLN A 3 5.78 24.19 -5.69
N ASP A 4 6.63 24.67 -6.59
CA ASP A 4 7.84 24.04 -7.11
C ASP A 4 9.10 24.24 -6.25
N GLU A 5 9.07 25.13 -5.25
CA GLU A 5 10.23 25.34 -4.37
C GLU A 5 10.17 24.41 -3.16
N TYR A 6 11.24 23.65 -2.96
CA TYR A 6 11.35 22.71 -1.86
C TYR A 6 11.62 23.44 -0.54
N THR A 7 10.74 23.22 0.46
CA THR A 7 10.74 23.94 1.75
C THR A 7 11.40 23.16 2.89
N GLY A 8 11.55 21.83 2.73
CA GLY A 8 12.05 20.95 3.79
C GLY A 8 11.03 20.60 4.88
N HIS A 9 9.74 20.89 4.66
CA HIS A 9 8.66 20.53 5.57
C HIS A 9 8.49 19.02 5.72
N ASP A 10 8.14 18.55 6.91
CA ASP A 10 7.77 17.16 7.15
C ASP A 10 6.29 16.95 6.79
N TYR A 11 5.98 15.82 6.15
CA TYR A 11 4.65 15.49 5.67
C TYR A 11 4.18 14.13 6.17
N GLU A 12 2.86 13.98 6.27
CA GLU A 12 2.21 12.71 6.60
C GLU A 12 1.13 12.38 5.57
N VAL A 13 1.21 11.19 4.98
CA VAL A 13 0.14 10.60 4.18
C VAL A 13 -0.79 9.85 5.12
N GLN A 14 -2.04 10.28 5.16
CA GLN A 14 -3.11 9.68 5.96
C GLN A 14 -4.20 9.14 5.04
N PHE A 15 -4.86 8.06 5.46
CA PHE A 15 -5.98 7.45 4.74
C PHE A 15 -7.28 7.61 5.52
N PHE A 16 -8.40 7.65 4.80
CA PHE A 16 -9.73 7.72 5.40
C PHE A 16 -10.81 7.07 4.52
N ASP A 17 -12.02 6.91 5.09
CA ASP A 17 -13.13 6.15 4.50
C ASP A 17 -12.72 4.73 4.12
N ASN A 18 -12.25 3.97 5.12
CA ASN A 18 -11.68 2.64 4.95
C ASN A 18 -10.59 2.62 3.87
N GLY A 19 -9.70 3.61 3.87
CA GLY A 19 -8.61 3.81 2.93
C GLY A 19 -9.01 3.89 1.47
N ASN A 20 -10.18 4.45 1.17
CA ASN A 20 -10.59 4.76 -0.20
C ASN A 20 -9.99 6.09 -0.69
N PHE A 21 -9.77 7.00 0.26
CA PHE A 21 -9.17 8.29 0.02
C PHE A 21 -7.91 8.44 0.87
N TRP A 22 -7.06 9.35 0.44
CA TRP A 22 -5.88 9.74 1.17
C TRP A 22 -5.75 11.25 1.16
N ARG A 23 -4.95 11.77 2.10
CA ARG A 23 -4.58 13.17 2.18
C ARG A 23 -3.13 13.31 2.58
N LEU A 24 -2.51 14.40 2.14
CA LEU A 24 -1.23 14.84 2.65
C LEU A 24 -1.48 15.88 3.74
N VAL A 25 -0.77 15.79 4.85
CA VAL A 25 -0.77 16.78 5.93
C VAL A 25 0.65 17.30 6.07
N ASP A 26 0.83 18.61 6.00
CA ASP A 26 2.09 19.25 6.38
C ASP A 26 2.18 19.28 7.90
N LEU A 27 3.10 18.51 8.47
CA LEU A 27 3.30 18.43 9.92
C LEU A 27 4.00 19.67 10.48
N THR A 28 4.62 20.48 9.62
CA THR A 28 5.34 21.71 9.99
C THR A 28 4.35 22.84 10.23
N THR A 29 3.35 22.98 9.36
CA THR A 29 2.32 24.03 9.43
C THR A 29 1.00 23.54 10.04
N GLY A 30 0.73 22.24 10.01
CA GLY A 30 -0.54 21.63 10.39
C GLY A 30 -1.62 21.75 9.31
N GLU A 31 -1.28 22.23 8.11
CA GLU A 31 -2.22 22.47 7.03
C GLU A 31 -2.34 21.27 6.07
N ILE A 32 -3.45 21.21 5.34
CA ILE A 32 -3.62 20.31 4.21
C ILE A 32 -3.28 21.11 2.95
N PRO A 33 -2.16 20.82 2.27
CA PRO A 33 -1.76 21.57 1.10
C PRO A 33 -2.69 21.30 -0.07
N PHE A 34 -2.80 22.32 -0.93
CA PHE A 34 -3.33 22.18 -2.27
C PHE A 34 -2.23 21.67 -3.20
N PHE A 35 -2.60 21.01 -4.28
CA PHE A 35 -1.70 20.70 -5.39
C PHE A 35 -2.34 21.12 -6.72
N VAL A 36 -1.51 21.30 -7.74
CA VAL A 36 -1.95 21.53 -9.11
C VAL A 36 -1.99 20.20 -9.85
N ASN A 37 -3.14 19.86 -10.43
CA ASN A 37 -3.28 18.68 -11.26
C ASN A 37 -2.70 18.91 -12.66
N PHE A 38 -2.62 17.87 -13.49
CA PHE A 38 -2.13 17.98 -14.88
C PHE A 38 -2.97 18.91 -15.78
N GLU A 39 -4.22 19.18 -15.43
CA GLU A 39 -5.14 20.10 -16.14
C GLU A 39 -4.93 21.56 -15.69
N GLY A 40 -4.08 21.81 -14.69
CA GLY A 40 -3.83 23.13 -14.13
C GLY A 40 -4.80 23.54 -13.02
N ASP A 41 -5.74 22.66 -12.64
CA ASP A 41 -6.69 22.94 -11.56
C ASP A 41 -6.06 22.76 -10.19
N THR A 42 -6.44 23.63 -9.27
CA THR A 42 -6.06 23.52 -7.85
C THR A 42 -7.00 22.54 -7.16
N VAL A 43 -6.45 21.47 -6.60
CA VAL A 43 -7.20 20.39 -5.94
C VAL A 43 -6.64 20.18 -4.53
N PHE A 44 -7.50 19.87 -3.57
CA PHE A 44 -7.07 19.49 -2.23
C PHE A 44 -6.46 18.09 -2.24
N ALA A 45 -5.29 17.92 -1.61
CA ALA A 45 -4.68 16.61 -1.42
C ALA A 45 -5.62 15.63 -0.70
N ASP A 46 -6.57 16.14 0.08
CA ASP A 46 -7.58 15.37 0.82
C ASP A 46 -8.63 14.68 -0.06
N SER A 47 -8.90 15.18 -1.26
CA SER A 47 -9.97 14.65 -2.11
C SER A 47 -9.54 13.52 -3.04
N LEU A 48 -8.31 13.04 -2.88
CA LEU A 48 -7.70 12.09 -3.79
C LEU A 48 -8.12 10.66 -3.47
N ARG A 49 -8.71 9.98 -4.46
CA ARG A 49 -8.80 8.52 -4.44
C ARG A 49 -7.40 7.92 -4.56
N ASN A 50 -7.21 6.73 -4.00
CA ASN A 50 -5.99 5.96 -4.23
C ASN A 50 -5.68 5.89 -5.72
N GLN A 51 -4.43 6.15 -6.08
CA GLN A 51 -4.03 6.21 -7.47
C GLN A 51 -3.95 4.76 -8.00
N PRO A 52 -4.59 4.46 -9.14
CA PRO A 52 -4.55 3.13 -9.71
C PRO A 52 -3.11 2.77 -10.13
N LEU A 53 -2.82 1.47 -10.19
CA LEU A 53 -1.61 0.99 -10.86
C LEU A 53 -1.67 1.45 -12.32
N VAL A 54 -0.65 2.18 -12.76
CA VAL A 54 -0.53 2.63 -14.15
C VAL A 54 -0.39 1.38 -15.03
N THR A 55 -1.40 1.08 -15.86
CA THR A 55 -1.29 0.05 -16.89
C THR A 55 -0.56 0.63 -18.11
N GLU A 56 0.01 -0.24 -18.97
CA GLU A 56 0.73 0.19 -20.19
C GLU A 56 -0.14 1.06 -21.13
N GLU A 57 -1.48 0.96 -21.08
CA GLU A 57 -2.41 1.82 -21.84
C GLU A 57 -2.74 3.16 -21.14
N GLN A 58 -2.39 3.33 -19.86
CA GLN A 58 -2.70 4.50 -19.02
C GLN A 58 -1.50 5.42 -18.76
N GLU A 59 -0.36 5.23 -19.45
CA GLU A 59 0.84 6.07 -19.34
C GLU A 59 0.59 7.58 -19.58
N GLN A 60 -0.60 7.99 -20.04
CA GLN A 60 -0.84 9.34 -20.54
C GLN A 60 -1.21 10.39 -19.49
N ILE A 61 -1.37 10.08 -18.20
CA ILE A 61 -1.66 11.14 -17.23
C ILE A 61 -0.89 10.95 -15.92
N TRP A 62 0.34 11.45 -15.91
CA TRP A 62 1.13 11.70 -14.70
C TRP A 62 0.49 12.83 -13.87
N ASN A 63 -0.57 12.51 -13.13
CA ASN A 63 -1.29 13.46 -12.26
C ASN A 63 -0.95 13.26 -10.79
N PHE A 64 0.33 13.33 -10.44
CA PHE A 64 0.76 13.21 -9.05
C PHE A 64 0.79 14.60 -8.41
N PRO A 65 0.24 14.75 -7.19
CA PRO A 65 0.32 16.00 -6.47
C PRO A 65 1.79 16.37 -6.23
N ILE A 66 2.16 17.58 -6.65
CA ILE A 66 3.43 18.20 -6.31
C ILE A 66 3.16 19.20 -5.20
N VAL A 67 3.81 19.01 -4.05
CA VAL A 67 3.74 19.90 -2.88
C VAL A 67 5.18 20.20 -2.46
N ASP A 68 5.53 21.49 -2.46
CA ASP A 68 6.87 21.97 -2.12
C ASP A 68 7.98 21.21 -2.85
N GLY A 69 7.87 21.11 -4.17
CA GLY A 69 8.83 20.38 -5.01
C GLY A 69 8.86 18.86 -4.83
N ILE A 70 7.99 18.28 -3.98
CA ILE A 70 7.88 16.83 -3.77
C ILE A 70 6.68 16.29 -4.55
N SER A 71 6.94 15.36 -5.47
CA SER A 71 5.87 14.57 -6.10
C SER A 71 5.51 13.40 -5.19
N VAL A 72 4.24 13.29 -4.80
CA VAL A 72 3.76 12.22 -3.92
C VAL A 72 2.87 11.25 -4.70
N GLN A 73 3.23 9.97 -4.66
CA GLN A 73 2.46 8.90 -5.28
C GLN A 73 2.02 7.86 -4.25
N VAL A 74 0.73 7.55 -4.23
CA VAL A 74 0.10 6.62 -3.29
C VAL A 74 -0.49 5.45 -4.05
N TYR A 75 0.22 4.33 -4.01
CA TYR A 75 -0.22 3.07 -4.56
C TYR A 75 -1.06 2.29 -3.56
N ASN A 76 -1.99 1.49 -4.08
CA ASN A 76 -2.71 0.52 -3.27
C ASN A 76 -2.86 -0.81 -4.02
N VAL A 77 -3.06 -1.89 -3.26
CA VAL A 77 -3.43 -3.21 -3.80
C VAL A 77 -4.95 -3.33 -3.93
N PRO A 78 -5.47 -4.27 -4.73
CA PRO A 78 -6.91 -4.45 -4.89
C PRO A 78 -7.62 -4.72 -3.54
N ASP A 79 -8.64 -3.93 -3.24
CA ASP A 79 -9.44 -4.11 -2.02
C ASP A 79 -10.32 -5.35 -2.08
N ARG A 80 -10.43 -6.09 -0.98
CA ARG A 80 -11.22 -7.33 -0.85
C ARG A 80 -10.77 -8.42 -1.84
N HIS A 81 -9.49 -8.47 -2.19
CA HIS A 81 -8.94 -9.54 -3.04
C HIS A 81 -8.00 -10.44 -2.23
N LEU A 82 -8.02 -11.73 -2.56
CA LEU A 82 -7.08 -12.71 -2.01
C LEU A 82 -5.80 -12.71 -2.84
N ASP A 83 -4.66 -12.82 -2.17
CA ASP A 83 -3.33 -12.94 -2.79
C ASP A 83 -3.08 -14.39 -3.20
N THR A 84 -3.15 -15.30 -2.23
CA THR A 84 -2.87 -16.73 -2.45
C THR A 84 -3.75 -17.64 -1.61
N ALA A 85 -3.99 -18.85 -2.12
CA ALA A 85 -4.45 -19.98 -1.33
C ALA A 85 -3.55 -21.19 -1.64
N ILE A 86 -2.92 -21.74 -0.60
CA ILE A 86 -1.98 -22.85 -0.70
C ILE A 86 -2.60 -24.05 0.01
N VAL A 87 -2.69 -25.17 -0.71
CA VAL A 87 -3.16 -26.45 -0.19
C VAL A 87 -1.94 -27.31 0.11
N SER A 88 -1.85 -27.84 1.33
CA SER A 88 -0.75 -28.69 1.77
C SER A 88 -1.24 -29.88 2.59
N THR A 89 -0.48 -30.98 2.52
CA THR A 89 -0.67 -32.18 3.34
C THR A 89 0.54 -32.37 4.23
N VAL A 90 0.35 -33.04 5.38
CA VAL A 90 1.47 -33.37 6.26
C VAL A 90 2.38 -34.44 5.66
N ASN A 91 1.82 -35.41 4.90
CA ASN A 91 2.62 -36.42 4.23
C ASN A 91 2.73 -36.11 2.72
N PRO A 92 3.96 -35.97 2.17
CA PRO A 92 4.18 -35.66 0.75
C PRO A 92 3.68 -36.71 -0.25
N GLY A 93 3.33 -37.92 0.22
CA GLY A 93 2.75 -38.99 -0.60
C GLY A 93 1.23 -38.98 -0.68
N ASP A 94 0.56 -38.16 0.13
CA ASP A 94 -0.89 -38.07 0.15
C ASP A 94 -1.37 -37.39 -1.13
N THR A 95 -2.25 -38.06 -1.87
CA THR A 95 -2.88 -37.47 -3.06
C THR A 95 -4.25 -36.95 -2.68
N ILE A 96 -4.44 -35.63 -2.82
CA ILE A 96 -5.73 -34.98 -2.59
C ILE A 96 -6.30 -34.47 -3.91
N TRP A 97 -7.58 -34.73 -4.12
CA TRP A 97 -8.37 -34.13 -5.18
C TRP A 97 -9.43 -33.22 -4.59
N LEU A 98 -9.10 -31.93 -4.53
CA LEU A 98 -10.04 -30.88 -4.17
C LEU A 98 -10.38 -30.06 -5.40
N GLN A 99 -11.64 -29.65 -5.49
CA GLN A 99 -12.09 -28.70 -6.48
C GLN A 99 -12.94 -27.61 -5.81
N GLY A 100 -12.83 -26.39 -6.32
CA GLY A 100 -13.76 -25.32 -5.98
C GLY A 100 -15.16 -25.67 -6.49
N ALA A 101 -16.15 -25.63 -5.60
CA ALA A 101 -17.55 -25.91 -5.91
C ALA A 101 -18.39 -24.61 -6.10
N GLY A 102 -17.72 -23.48 -6.36
CA GLY A 102 -18.34 -22.19 -6.62
C GLY A 102 -18.55 -21.92 -8.12
N SER A 103 -19.51 -21.05 -8.46
CA SER A 103 -19.82 -20.68 -9.86
C SER A 103 -19.38 -19.26 -10.21
N TYR A 104 -18.30 -18.75 -9.59
CA TYR A 104 -17.96 -17.33 -9.65
C TYR A 104 -16.52 -17.13 -10.14
N ASN A 105 -16.38 -16.56 -11.34
CA ASN A 105 -15.12 -15.99 -11.83
C ASN A 105 -15.05 -14.51 -11.43
N THR A 106 -15.16 -14.20 -10.15
CA THR A 106 -14.86 -12.85 -9.66
C THR A 106 -13.33 -12.70 -9.58
N PRO A 107 -12.76 -11.54 -9.97
CA PRO A 107 -11.32 -11.30 -9.87
C PRO A 107 -10.75 -11.46 -8.44
N SER A 108 -11.61 -11.38 -7.42
CA SER A 108 -11.28 -11.53 -6.00
C SER A 108 -11.20 -12.98 -5.50
N SER A 109 -11.67 -13.94 -6.28
CA SER A 109 -11.73 -15.35 -5.87
C SER A 109 -10.47 -16.12 -6.26
N VAL A 110 -10.10 -17.09 -5.44
CA VAL A 110 -9.06 -18.08 -5.75
C VAL A 110 -9.68 -19.47 -5.84
N PHE A 111 -8.97 -20.39 -6.49
CA PHE A 111 -9.41 -21.78 -6.65
C PHE A 111 -10.77 -21.91 -7.40
N GLN A 112 -10.91 -21.21 -8.54
CA GLN A 112 -12.11 -21.23 -9.40
C GLN A 112 -13.42 -20.90 -8.66
N GLY A 113 -13.43 -19.81 -7.88
CA GLY A 113 -14.62 -19.43 -7.09
C GLY A 113 -14.84 -20.28 -5.84
N GLY A 114 -13.87 -21.16 -5.52
CA GLY A 114 -13.87 -22.01 -4.34
C GLY A 114 -13.54 -21.26 -3.06
N ILE A 115 -12.74 -20.20 -3.09
CA ILE A 115 -12.39 -19.43 -1.88
C ILE A 115 -12.51 -17.94 -2.18
N GLU A 116 -13.22 -17.22 -1.31
CA GLU A 116 -13.43 -15.78 -1.46
C GLU A 116 -13.78 -15.11 -0.14
N PHE A 117 -13.55 -13.80 -0.03
CA PHE A 117 -14.20 -12.99 1.01
C PHE A 117 -15.72 -13.04 0.88
N MET A 118 -16.41 -13.19 2.01
CA MET A 118 -17.87 -13.35 1.99
C MET A 118 -18.60 -12.16 1.35
N VAL A 119 -18.06 -10.94 1.51
CA VAL A 119 -18.64 -9.68 1.01
C VAL A 119 -18.72 -9.61 -0.51
N ASN A 120 -17.89 -10.37 -1.24
CA ASN A 120 -17.85 -10.35 -2.70
C ASN A 120 -18.72 -11.41 -3.36
N THR A 121 -19.38 -12.24 -2.55
CA THR A 121 -20.19 -13.35 -3.05
C THR A 121 -21.56 -12.87 -3.52
N ASN A 122 -22.30 -13.73 -4.22
CA ASN A 122 -23.73 -13.49 -4.50
C ASN A 122 -24.60 -13.48 -3.21
N ARG A 123 -24.02 -13.81 -2.05
CA ARG A 123 -24.66 -13.76 -0.74
C ARG A 123 -24.24 -12.51 0.04
N ARG A 124 -24.28 -11.34 -0.61
CA ARG A 124 -23.91 -10.04 -0.02
C ARG A 124 -24.61 -9.73 1.31
N ASN A 125 -25.75 -10.36 1.58
CA ASN A 125 -26.49 -10.22 2.84
C ASN A 125 -25.89 -10.99 4.02
N LEU A 126 -24.89 -11.85 3.81
CA LEU A 126 -24.28 -12.67 4.85
C LEU A 126 -23.04 -12.05 5.49
N SER A 127 -22.55 -10.91 5.00
CA SER A 127 -21.42 -10.22 5.60
C SER A 127 -21.60 -8.70 5.56
N GLN A 128 -21.20 -8.01 6.63
CA GLN A 128 -21.30 -6.55 6.74
C GLN A 128 -20.14 -5.99 7.57
N GLY A 129 -19.63 -4.82 7.18
CA GLY A 129 -18.76 -4.02 8.03
C GLY A 129 -17.28 -4.42 8.08
N LEU A 130 -16.81 -5.30 7.19
CA LEU A 130 -15.41 -5.68 7.09
C LEU A 130 -14.54 -4.49 6.60
N LYS A 131 -13.56 -4.08 7.40
CA LYS A 131 -12.60 -3.03 7.11
C LYS A 131 -11.25 -3.60 6.64
N LYS A 132 -10.49 -2.83 5.86
CA LYS A 132 -9.21 -3.25 5.26
C LYS A 132 -8.15 -3.64 6.30
N HIS A 133 -8.07 -2.88 7.40
CA HIS A 133 -7.14 -3.18 8.50
C HIS A 133 -7.52 -4.42 9.33
N GLU A 134 -8.71 -4.98 9.11
CA GLU A 134 -9.16 -6.21 9.77
C GLU A 134 -8.83 -7.45 8.94
N TYR A 135 -8.15 -7.31 7.80
CA TYR A 135 -7.70 -8.46 7.01
C TYR A 135 -6.55 -9.16 7.72
N PHE A 136 -6.65 -10.48 7.82
CA PHE A 136 -5.61 -11.35 8.35
C PHE A 136 -5.54 -12.68 7.56
N PRO A 137 -4.39 -13.37 7.57
CA PRO A 137 -4.25 -14.65 6.92
C PRO A 137 -4.91 -15.74 7.76
N VAL A 138 -5.50 -16.72 7.08
CA VAL A 138 -6.27 -17.80 7.70
C VAL A 138 -5.68 -19.14 7.31
N LYS A 139 -5.59 -20.05 8.26
CA LYS A 139 -5.38 -21.48 7.99
C LYS A 139 -6.65 -22.25 8.30
N LEU A 140 -7.25 -22.87 7.29
CA LEU A 140 -8.31 -23.87 7.46
C LEU A 140 -7.67 -25.25 7.52
N VAL A 141 -8.02 -26.04 8.53
CA VAL A 141 -7.55 -27.40 8.74
C VAL A 141 -8.74 -28.34 8.67
N ILE A 142 -8.62 -29.38 7.86
CA ILE A 142 -9.63 -30.44 7.71
C ILE A 142 -9.02 -31.73 8.23
N HIS A 143 -9.61 -32.26 9.30
CA HIS A 143 -9.20 -33.50 9.95
C HIS A 143 -10.03 -34.69 9.44
N THR A 144 -9.61 -35.90 9.78
CA THR A 144 -10.41 -37.12 9.56
C THR A 144 -11.24 -37.54 10.77
N GLN A 145 -11.10 -36.84 11.89
CA GLN A 145 -11.84 -37.07 13.13
C GLN A 145 -12.37 -35.75 13.68
N GLU A 146 -13.43 -35.83 14.48
CA GLU A 146 -14.01 -34.65 15.13
C GLU A 146 -13.03 -34.08 16.15
N VAL A 147 -12.75 -32.78 16.06
CA VAL A 147 -11.77 -32.07 16.90
C VAL A 147 -12.35 -30.83 17.57
N ALA A 148 -13.44 -30.29 17.03
CA ALA A 148 -14.05 -29.04 17.47
C ALA A 148 -15.58 -29.08 17.32
N MET A 149 -16.24 -27.97 17.65
CA MET A 149 -17.66 -27.72 17.39
C MET A 149 -17.80 -26.65 16.31
N ALA A 150 -18.75 -26.76 15.40
CA ALA A 150 -19.04 -25.72 14.40
C ALA A 150 -20.54 -25.44 14.30
N HIS A 151 -20.88 -24.22 13.88
CA HIS A 151 -22.26 -23.81 13.63
C HIS A 151 -22.77 -24.50 12.36
N HIS A 152 -23.74 -25.39 12.51
CA HIS A 152 -24.33 -26.11 11.39
C HIS A 152 -25.63 -25.45 10.90
N TYR A 153 -25.76 -25.33 9.58
CA TYR A 153 -26.96 -24.86 8.90
C TYR A 153 -27.42 -25.87 7.84
N SER A 154 -28.72 -26.15 7.75
CA SER A 154 -29.29 -27.16 6.83
C SER A 154 -29.74 -26.60 5.48
N ARG A 155 -29.95 -25.28 5.35
CA ARG A 155 -30.61 -24.71 4.16
C ARG A 155 -30.08 -23.33 3.76
N SER A 156 -29.00 -23.28 2.97
CA SER A 156 -28.41 -22.00 2.49
C SER A 156 -28.20 -20.96 3.60
N TYR A 157 -27.89 -21.42 4.83
CA TYR A 157 -27.79 -20.58 6.03
C TYR A 157 -29.09 -19.86 6.47
N THR A 158 -30.26 -20.36 6.06
CA THR A 158 -31.58 -19.88 6.52
C THR A 158 -32.07 -20.57 7.80
N GLU A 159 -31.62 -21.80 8.04
CA GLU A 159 -32.06 -22.62 9.17
C GLU A 159 -30.83 -23.05 9.97
N PHE A 160 -30.70 -22.49 11.18
CA PHE A 160 -29.65 -22.87 12.12
C PHE A 160 -30.05 -24.17 12.82
N VAL A 161 -29.18 -25.16 12.74
CA VAL A 161 -29.41 -26.50 13.32
C VAL A 161 -28.83 -26.59 14.74
N GLY A 162 -27.76 -25.85 15.02
CA GLY A 162 -27.05 -25.91 16.29
C GLY A 162 -25.53 -25.99 16.11
N MET A 163 -24.81 -26.01 17.23
CA MET A 163 -23.41 -26.43 17.26
C MET A 163 -23.35 -27.95 17.08
N LYS A 164 -22.49 -28.43 16.19
CA LYS A 164 -22.25 -29.86 15.96
C LYS A 164 -20.76 -30.17 16.07
N PRO A 165 -20.38 -31.35 16.56
CA PRO A 165 -19.01 -31.85 16.41
C PRO A 165 -18.58 -31.76 14.95
N THR A 166 -17.33 -31.36 14.71
CA THR A 166 -16.82 -31.13 13.36
C THR A 166 -15.36 -31.54 13.24
N VAL A 167 -14.97 -31.83 12.00
CA VAL A 167 -13.59 -32.09 11.60
C VAL A 167 -12.85 -30.82 11.14
N LEU A 168 -13.49 -29.65 11.27
CA LEU A 168 -12.97 -28.38 10.82
C LEU A 168 -12.38 -27.56 11.97
N GLU A 169 -11.19 -27.00 11.74
CA GLU A 169 -10.66 -25.89 12.52
C GLU A 169 -10.19 -24.78 11.59
N ALA A 170 -10.36 -23.53 12.00
CA ALA A 170 -9.79 -22.40 11.29
C ALA A 170 -8.97 -21.56 12.27
N PHE A 171 -7.89 -20.96 11.78
CA PHE A 171 -6.97 -20.18 12.61
C PHE A 171 -6.63 -18.86 11.94
N ASN A 172 -6.65 -17.78 12.70
CA ASN A 172 -5.91 -16.58 12.36
C ASN A 172 -4.43 -16.85 12.59
N ILE A 173 -3.64 -16.74 11.52
CA ILE A 173 -2.20 -17.01 11.51
C ILE A 173 -1.36 -15.74 11.28
N SER A 174 -1.88 -14.55 11.63
CA SER A 174 -1.09 -13.31 11.66
C SER A 174 0.18 -13.45 12.52
N ASN A 175 0.12 -14.25 13.59
CA ASN A 175 1.29 -14.72 14.33
C ASN A 175 1.37 -16.25 14.21
N PRO A 176 2.21 -16.81 13.32
CA PRO A 176 2.26 -18.25 13.08
C PRO A 176 2.77 -19.05 14.28
N GLU A 177 3.51 -18.43 15.21
CA GLU A 177 3.99 -19.05 16.45
C GLU A 177 2.89 -19.14 17.52
N ASN A 178 1.83 -18.34 17.39
CA ASN A 178 0.69 -18.34 18.30
C ASN A 178 -0.62 -18.15 17.52
N PRO A 179 -1.03 -19.15 16.73
CA PRO A 179 -2.24 -19.07 15.94
C PRO A 179 -3.48 -19.04 16.84
N VAL A 180 -4.46 -18.21 16.47
CA VAL A 180 -5.71 -18.05 17.23
C VAL A 180 -6.82 -18.80 16.52
N GLN A 181 -7.42 -19.80 17.17
CA GLN A 181 -8.54 -20.55 16.60
C GLN A 181 -9.77 -19.63 16.42
N LEU A 182 -10.50 -19.82 15.34
CA LEU A 182 -11.64 -19.02 14.91
C LEU A 182 -12.91 -19.87 14.90
N ASN A 183 -14.06 -19.21 15.05
CA ASN A 183 -15.33 -19.88 14.80
C ASN A 183 -15.45 -20.30 13.32
N VAL A 184 -16.21 -21.37 13.09
CA VAL A 184 -16.54 -21.87 11.76
C VAL A 184 -18.02 -22.23 11.71
N ALA A 185 -18.68 -21.89 10.59
CA ALA A 185 -19.98 -22.42 10.24
C ALA A 185 -19.87 -23.26 8.98
N TYR A 186 -20.73 -24.25 8.83
CA TYR A 186 -20.80 -25.02 7.59
C TYR A 186 -22.25 -25.28 7.16
N LEU A 187 -22.37 -25.47 5.85
CA LEU A 187 -23.57 -25.94 5.16
C LEU A 187 -23.13 -27.08 4.25
N ASN A 188 -23.77 -28.23 4.39
CA ASN A 188 -23.62 -29.33 3.47
C ASN A 188 -24.94 -29.51 2.69
N ALA A 189 -24.87 -29.64 1.37
CA ALA A 189 -26.05 -29.62 0.49
C ALA A 189 -27.01 -30.79 0.73
N ASP A 190 -26.50 -31.94 1.19
CA ASP A 190 -27.22 -33.22 1.21
C ASP A 190 -27.19 -33.94 2.57
N GLU A 191 -27.03 -33.21 3.68
CA GLU A 191 -26.82 -33.84 4.98
C GLU A 191 -28.08 -34.58 5.50
N VAL A 192 -27.95 -35.89 5.73
CA VAL A 192 -28.99 -36.75 6.33
C VAL A 192 -28.76 -36.99 7.84
N ASN A 193 -27.54 -36.78 8.38
CA ASN A 193 -27.21 -37.26 9.74
C ASN A 193 -26.20 -36.41 10.56
N GLY A 194 -25.87 -35.16 10.19
CA GLY A 194 -25.03 -34.30 11.04
C GLY A 194 -23.51 -34.50 10.92
N THR A 195 -23.04 -35.35 10.01
CA THR A 195 -21.62 -35.54 9.73
C THR A 195 -21.27 -34.80 8.43
N ILE A 196 -20.29 -33.89 8.52
CA ILE A 196 -19.78 -33.18 7.35
C ILE A 196 -19.14 -34.16 6.35
N ASP A 197 -19.57 -34.06 5.10
CA ASP A 197 -19.07 -34.88 3.97
C ASP A 197 -18.80 -33.94 2.80
N PHE A 198 -17.59 -34.01 2.24
CA PHE A 198 -17.14 -33.16 1.15
C PHE A 198 -17.40 -33.78 -0.23
N LYS A 199 -18.13 -34.89 -0.36
CA LYS A 199 -18.50 -35.47 -1.66
C LYS A 199 -19.27 -34.50 -2.54
N ASP A 200 -20.21 -33.79 -1.93
CA ASP A 200 -21.01 -32.75 -2.57
C ASP A 200 -20.47 -31.36 -2.22
N ARG A 201 -21.21 -30.32 -2.60
CA ARG A 201 -20.83 -28.94 -2.28
C ARG A 201 -20.95 -28.69 -0.78
N THR A 202 -19.80 -28.66 -0.11
CA THR A 202 -19.67 -28.14 1.26
C THR A 202 -19.29 -26.67 1.20
N GLU A 203 -20.04 -25.84 1.90
CA GLU A 203 -19.69 -24.44 2.14
C GLU A 203 -19.26 -24.27 3.59
N VAL A 204 -18.07 -23.72 3.79
CA VAL A 204 -17.50 -23.39 5.09
C VAL A 204 -17.36 -21.88 5.18
N VAL A 205 -17.91 -21.30 6.23
CA VAL A 205 -17.72 -19.89 6.60
C VAL A 205 -16.74 -19.82 7.75
N ILE A 206 -15.68 -19.07 7.56
CA ILE A 206 -14.70 -18.74 8.60
C ILE A 206 -15.03 -17.34 9.11
N PHE A 207 -15.05 -17.19 10.43
CA PHE A 207 -15.38 -15.94 11.09
C PHE A 207 -14.14 -15.20 11.63
N ARG A 208 -14.30 -13.96 12.10
CA ARG A 208 -13.23 -13.15 12.70
C ARG A 208 -13.08 -13.38 14.19
N SER A 209 -14.16 -13.75 14.88
CA SER A 209 -14.12 -14.00 16.32
C SER A 209 -13.37 -15.29 16.66
N THR A 210 -12.71 -15.23 17.81
CA THR A 210 -12.08 -16.39 18.43
C THR A 210 -13.11 -17.49 18.68
N TYR A 211 -12.67 -18.72 18.47
CA TYR A 211 -13.46 -19.93 18.65
C TYR A 211 -14.18 -19.98 20.02
N ASN A 212 -15.47 -20.31 19.99
CA ASN A 212 -16.30 -20.51 21.17
C ASN A 212 -17.15 -21.80 21.01
N PRO A 213 -16.88 -22.86 21.78
CA PRO A 213 -17.60 -24.12 21.68
C PRO A 213 -19.05 -24.05 22.17
N ASP A 214 -19.40 -23.04 22.98
CA ASP A 214 -20.76 -22.83 23.49
C ASP A 214 -21.68 -22.13 22.47
N GLY A 215 -21.11 -21.69 21.34
CA GLY A 215 -21.82 -21.07 20.23
C GLY A 215 -22.15 -19.59 20.45
N VAL A 216 -22.08 -18.81 19.36
CA VAL A 216 -22.37 -17.36 19.34
C VAL A 216 -23.51 -16.99 18.38
N TYR A 217 -23.83 -17.87 17.43
CA TYR A 217 -24.89 -17.69 16.43
C TYR A 217 -26.03 -18.65 16.68
N SER A 218 -27.27 -18.20 16.50
CA SER A 218 -28.46 -18.99 16.86
C SER A 218 -29.65 -18.87 15.92
N GLY A 219 -29.56 -18.05 14.87
CA GLY A 219 -30.64 -17.80 13.93
C GLY A 219 -30.19 -17.87 12.48
N SER A 220 -31.07 -17.48 11.55
CA SER A 220 -30.69 -17.37 10.13
C SER A 220 -29.52 -16.42 9.95
N ALA A 221 -28.48 -16.83 9.22
CA ALA A 221 -27.34 -15.99 8.91
C ALA A 221 -27.70 -14.70 8.13
N TYR A 222 -28.84 -14.67 7.45
CA TYR A 222 -29.32 -13.46 6.76
C TYR A 222 -29.83 -12.38 7.71
N GLN A 223 -30.30 -12.77 8.89
CA GLN A 223 -30.93 -11.88 9.88
C GLN A 223 -30.05 -11.70 11.13
N ASP A 224 -29.23 -12.69 11.46
CA ASP A 224 -28.31 -12.65 12.58
C ASP A 224 -27.22 -11.61 12.33
N SER A 225 -27.32 -10.48 13.03
CA SER A 225 -26.39 -9.37 12.86
C SER A 225 -24.99 -9.71 13.37
N ALA A 226 -24.88 -10.62 14.35
CA ALA A 226 -23.59 -11.09 14.84
C ALA A 226 -22.91 -11.96 13.77
N PHE A 227 -23.65 -12.88 13.15
CA PHE A 227 -23.13 -13.70 12.04
C PHE A 227 -22.59 -12.80 10.93
N LYS A 228 -23.38 -11.80 10.52
CA LYS A 228 -23.04 -10.92 9.41
C LYS A 228 -21.86 -10.02 9.71
N ALA A 229 -21.80 -9.46 10.91
CA ALA A 229 -20.67 -8.67 11.31
C ALA A 229 -19.42 -9.55 11.33
N ASP A 230 -19.50 -10.78 11.83
CA ASP A 230 -18.30 -11.58 12.09
C ASP A 230 -17.81 -12.42 10.90
N SER A 231 -18.63 -12.58 9.86
CA SER A 231 -18.28 -13.37 8.69
C SER A 231 -17.11 -12.80 7.90
N TYR A 232 -16.16 -13.66 7.51
CA TYR A 232 -14.91 -13.23 6.87
C TYR A 232 -14.67 -13.89 5.50
N ILE A 233 -14.33 -15.17 5.50
CA ILE A 233 -14.02 -15.95 4.30
C ILE A 233 -15.08 -17.02 4.13
N ILE A 234 -15.46 -17.27 2.88
CA ILE A 234 -16.21 -18.46 2.51
C ILE A 234 -15.35 -19.37 1.64
N CYS A 235 -15.39 -20.65 1.97
CA CYS A 235 -14.79 -21.71 1.21
C CYS A 235 -15.89 -22.64 0.71
N ARG A 236 -15.83 -23.04 -0.57
CA ARG A 236 -16.77 -23.93 -1.24
C ARG A 236 -15.96 -25.03 -1.88
N PHE A 237 -15.94 -26.19 -1.24
CA PHE A 237 -15.14 -27.31 -1.67
C PHE A 237 -16.00 -28.52 -1.97
N GLN A 238 -15.46 -29.34 -2.87
CA GLN A 238 -15.85 -30.72 -3.05
C GLN A 238 -14.58 -31.55 -3.18
N SER A 239 -14.62 -32.78 -2.71
CA SER A 239 -13.57 -33.78 -2.84
C SER A 239 -14.06 -34.95 -3.68
N ILE A 240 -13.18 -35.50 -4.51
CA ILE A 240 -13.49 -36.69 -5.32
C ILE A 240 -13.17 -37.95 -4.48
N ASP A 241 -14.05 -38.96 -4.57
CA ASP A 241 -13.83 -40.37 -4.16
C ASP A 241 -13.15 -40.56 -2.78
N ASP A 242 -13.63 -39.89 -1.74
CA ASP A 242 -13.11 -39.99 -0.35
C ASP A 242 -11.64 -39.55 -0.18
N SER A 243 -11.04 -38.82 -1.14
CA SER A 243 -9.61 -38.45 -1.08
C SER A 243 -9.20 -37.66 0.17
N LEU A 244 -10.12 -36.97 0.83
CA LEU A 244 -9.88 -36.30 2.12
C LEU A 244 -9.66 -37.27 3.29
N THR A 245 -10.16 -38.50 3.21
CA THR A 245 -9.89 -39.54 4.23
C THR A 245 -8.45 -40.04 4.18
N LEU A 246 -7.78 -39.86 3.03
CA LEU A 246 -6.42 -40.31 2.78
C LEU A 246 -5.36 -39.29 3.20
N ALA A 247 -5.75 -38.05 3.47
CA ALA A 247 -4.84 -36.98 3.85
C ALA A 247 -5.26 -36.37 5.18
N ASN A 248 -4.42 -36.51 6.20
CA ASN A 248 -4.76 -36.09 7.56
C ASN A 248 -3.58 -35.43 8.29
N PRO A 249 -3.73 -34.17 8.74
CA PRO A 249 -4.73 -33.20 8.30
C PRO A 249 -4.42 -32.68 6.88
N LEU A 250 -5.47 -32.19 6.22
CA LEU A 250 -5.32 -31.26 5.10
C LEU A 250 -5.28 -29.82 5.64
N GLU A 251 -4.35 -29.03 5.15
CA GLU A 251 -4.24 -27.61 5.48
C GLU A 251 -4.43 -26.73 4.25
N ILE A 252 -5.24 -25.68 4.38
CA ILE A 252 -5.44 -24.65 3.37
C ILE A 252 -5.07 -23.30 3.98
N THR A 253 -3.94 -22.75 3.56
CA THR A 253 -3.47 -21.43 3.98
C THR A 253 -3.94 -20.38 2.98
N ILE A 254 -4.72 -19.41 3.46
CA ILE A 254 -5.36 -18.35 2.68
C ILE A 254 -4.76 -17.01 3.11
N LYS A 255 -4.17 -16.28 2.16
CA LYS A 255 -3.54 -14.99 2.41
C LYS A 255 -4.27 -13.89 1.64
N PRO A 256 -4.76 -12.84 2.31
CA PRO A 256 -5.34 -11.68 1.64
C PRO A 256 -4.26 -10.73 1.11
N TYR A 257 -4.64 -9.84 0.19
CA TYR A 257 -3.90 -8.58 0.04
C TYR A 257 -4.14 -7.68 1.25
N TYR A 258 -3.20 -6.77 1.54
CA TYR A 258 -3.31 -5.78 2.62
C TYR A 258 -3.34 -4.38 2.03
N PRO A 259 -4.52 -3.86 1.64
CA PRO A 259 -4.63 -2.53 1.09
C PRO A 259 -4.57 -1.47 2.19
N ASN A 260 -4.08 -0.29 1.84
CA ASN A 260 -4.03 0.86 2.75
C ASN A 260 -5.42 1.14 3.32
N SER A 261 -5.43 1.49 4.60
CA SER A 261 -6.60 1.62 5.45
C SER A 261 -6.46 2.83 6.37
N ASP A 262 -7.53 3.20 7.06
CA ASP A 262 -7.58 4.40 7.93
C ASP A 262 -6.56 4.41 9.08
N VAL A 263 -5.90 3.28 9.37
CA VAL A 263 -4.87 3.18 10.42
C VAL A 263 -3.46 3.28 9.87
N ASP A 264 -3.28 3.21 8.54
CA ASP A 264 -1.98 3.33 7.90
C ASP A 264 -1.55 4.78 7.84
N VAL A 265 -0.28 5.03 8.17
CA VAL A 265 0.31 6.36 8.22
C VAL A 265 1.73 6.29 7.67
N TYR A 266 2.02 7.09 6.65
CA TYR A 266 3.37 7.22 6.10
C TYR A 266 3.91 8.60 6.36
N ARG A 267 5.09 8.69 6.97
CA ARG A 267 5.77 9.96 7.25
C ARG A 267 6.91 10.18 6.28
N ILE A 268 6.96 11.38 5.74
CA ILE A 268 8.00 11.87 4.86
C ILE A 268 8.75 12.94 5.65
N SER A 269 10.02 12.70 5.95
CA SER A 269 10.83 13.77 6.51
C SER A 269 11.33 14.65 5.37
N GLY A 270 10.90 15.90 5.37
CA GLY A 270 11.28 16.88 4.37
C GLY A 270 12.79 16.94 4.28
N ASN A 271 13.46 17.30 5.37
CA ASN A 271 14.93 17.43 5.44
C ASN A 271 15.73 16.22 4.92
N ALA A 272 15.19 15.01 4.98
CA ALA A 272 15.83 13.82 4.42
C ALA A 272 15.83 13.81 2.87
N LEU A 273 14.89 14.51 2.26
CA LEU A 273 14.70 14.66 0.81
C LEU A 273 15.44 15.86 0.19
N GLN A 274 16.17 16.65 0.98
CA GLN A 274 16.96 17.77 0.44
C GLN A 274 17.85 17.28 -0.71
N PRO A 275 17.79 17.91 -1.90
CA PRO A 275 18.69 17.58 -2.99
C PRO A 275 20.14 17.76 -2.52
N ARG A 276 20.84 16.64 -2.33
CA ARG A 276 22.25 16.65 -1.94
C ARG A 276 23.09 16.36 -3.17
N LEU A 277 23.85 17.36 -3.61
CA LEU A 277 24.93 17.12 -4.56
C LEU A 277 25.91 16.14 -3.94
N THR A 278 26.27 15.11 -4.68
CA THR A 278 27.46 14.32 -4.36
C THR A 278 28.71 15.18 -4.47
N ALA A 279 29.80 14.77 -3.83
CA ALA A 279 31.07 15.50 -3.93
C ALA A 279 31.55 15.64 -5.38
N ASP A 280 31.32 14.62 -6.21
CA ASP A 280 31.70 14.62 -7.62
C ASP A 280 30.83 15.56 -8.47
N GLU A 281 29.51 15.60 -8.21
CA GLU A 281 28.61 16.56 -8.86
C GLU A 281 28.94 18.00 -8.47
N ALA A 282 29.17 18.25 -7.18
CA ALA A 282 29.58 19.56 -6.69
C ALA A 282 30.91 20.01 -7.35
N LYS A 283 31.89 19.10 -7.47
CA LYS A 283 33.15 19.36 -8.16
C LYS A 283 32.94 19.66 -9.64
N SER A 284 32.11 18.89 -10.33
CA SER A 284 31.80 19.11 -11.75
C SER A 284 31.10 20.46 -11.99
N LEU A 285 30.27 20.92 -11.05
CA LEU A 285 29.67 22.25 -11.11
C LEU A 285 30.70 23.36 -10.88
N LEU A 286 31.63 23.19 -9.93
CA LEU A 286 32.74 24.13 -9.74
C LEU A 286 33.65 24.22 -10.98
N ASP A 287 33.86 23.12 -11.71
CA ASP A 287 34.61 23.11 -12.97
C ASP A 287 33.96 23.95 -14.08
N LYS A 288 32.68 24.31 -13.95
CA LYS A 288 31.97 25.21 -14.87
C LYS A 288 32.15 26.69 -14.52
N VAL A 289 32.71 27.03 -13.36
CA VAL A 289 32.97 28.42 -13.00
C VAL A 289 33.95 29.02 -13.99
N ARG A 290 33.59 30.19 -14.54
CA ARG A 290 34.38 30.88 -15.56
C ARG A 290 34.48 32.36 -15.23
N VAL A 291 35.65 32.92 -15.49
CA VAL A 291 35.90 34.36 -15.50
C VAL A 291 35.78 34.85 -16.94
N VAL A 292 34.97 35.87 -17.19
CA VAL A 292 34.75 36.43 -18.52
C VAL A 292 34.89 37.96 -18.52
N PRO A 293 35.58 38.56 -19.52
CA PRO A 293 36.43 37.89 -20.50
C PRO A 293 37.73 37.35 -19.86
N ASN A 294 38.24 36.23 -20.38
CA ASN A 294 39.54 35.69 -20.03
C ASN A 294 40.22 35.12 -21.29
N PRO A 295 41.36 35.68 -21.76
CA PRO A 295 42.05 36.86 -21.23
C PRO A 295 41.26 38.16 -21.45
N TYR A 296 41.43 39.13 -20.55
CA TYR A 296 40.90 40.48 -20.72
C TYR A 296 41.83 41.28 -21.64
N PHE A 297 41.33 41.72 -22.80
CA PHE A 297 42.08 42.52 -23.76
C PHE A 297 41.32 43.80 -24.13
N VAL A 298 41.90 44.95 -23.78
CA VAL A 298 41.49 46.31 -24.19
C VAL A 298 40.08 46.72 -23.73
N VAL A 299 39.02 46.06 -24.22
CA VAL A 299 37.62 46.34 -23.92
C VAL A 299 36.79 45.05 -23.93
N SER A 300 35.88 44.91 -22.98
CA SER A 300 34.88 43.84 -22.94
C SER A 300 33.57 44.27 -23.60
N ARG A 301 32.80 43.33 -24.15
CA ARG A 301 31.45 43.62 -24.66
C ARG A 301 30.47 44.08 -23.58
N TYR A 302 30.84 43.93 -22.31
CA TYR A 302 30.04 44.36 -21.17
C TYR A 302 30.28 45.83 -20.78
N GLU A 303 31.18 46.53 -21.46
CA GLU A 303 31.64 47.86 -21.09
C GLU A 303 31.05 48.92 -22.00
N THR A 304 30.67 50.06 -21.40
CA THR A 304 30.14 51.22 -22.11
C THR A 304 31.23 52.24 -22.48
N SER A 305 32.39 52.16 -21.83
CA SER A 305 33.55 53.04 -22.05
C SER A 305 34.86 52.38 -21.57
N PHE A 306 36.01 52.84 -22.07
CA PHE A 306 37.34 52.33 -21.68
C PHE A 306 37.65 52.52 -20.18
N ASP A 307 37.02 53.50 -19.52
CA ASP A 307 37.27 53.83 -18.12
C ASP A 307 36.45 52.98 -17.14
N THR A 308 35.62 52.06 -17.64
CA THR A 308 34.72 51.23 -16.84
C THR A 308 34.95 49.74 -17.14
N PRO A 309 36.13 49.18 -16.83
CA PRO A 309 36.40 47.78 -17.08
C PRO A 309 35.48 46.87 -16.24
N VAL A 310 35.02 45.76 -16.79
CA VAL A 310 34.15 44.80 -16.09
C VAL A 310 34.57 43.36 -16.38
N LEU A 311 35.01 42.67 -15.33
CA LEU A 311 35.11 41.22 -15.27
C LEU A 311 33.89 40.62 -14.58
N ARG A 312 33.48 39.44 -15.03
CA ARG A 312 32.42 38.66 -14.39
C ARG A 312 32.92 37.27 -14.04
N PHE A 313 32.58 36.82 -12.84
CA PHE A 313 32.64 35.41 -12.47
C PHE A 313 31.24 34.84 -12.70
N THR A 314 31.13 33.76 -13.46
CA THR A 314 29.86 33.20 -13.94
C THR A 314 29.74 31.72 -13.57
N HIS A 315 28.52 31.19 -13.62
CA HIS A 315 28.17 29.84 -13.15
C HIS A 315 28.44 29.64 -11.66
N LEU A 316 28.29 30.72 -10.88
CA LEU A 316 28.41 30.63 -9.44
C LEU A 316 27.19 29.90 -8.84
N PRO A 317 27.39 29.12 -7.77
CA PRO A 317 26.29 28.48 -7.04
C PRO A 317 25.35 29.52 -6.42
N ALA A 318 24.11 29.10 -6.10
CA ALA A 318 23.10 29.97 -5.52
C ALA A 318 23.46 30.37 -4.07
N GLU A 319 24.25 29.54 -3.40
CA GLU A 319 24.76 29.75 -2.05
C GLU A 319 25.76 30.93 -1.98
N ARG A 320 26.12 31.31 -0.74
CA ARG A 320 27.12 32.35 -0.47
C ARG A 320 28.49 31.93 -1.02
N VAL A 321 29.12 32.82 -1.79
CA VAL A 321 30.43 32.58 -2.40
C VAL A 321 31.41 33.70 -2.02
N THR A 322 32.62 33.32 -1.63
CA THR A 322 33.74 34.24 -1.42
C THR A 322 34.82 33.97 -2.46
N ILE A 323 35.16 34.98 -3.26
CA ILE A 323 36.22 34.91 -4.27
C ILE A 323 37.41 35.72 -3.79
N HIS A 324 38.55 35.03 -3.61
CA HIS A 324 39.82 35.66 -3.26
C HIS A 324 40.68 35.82 -4.51
N ILE A 325 41.05 37.06 -4.83
CA ILE A 325 41.85 37.39 -6.00
C ILE A 325 43.26 37.72 -5.54
N PHE A 326 44.25 37.06 -6.12
CA PHE A 326 45.67 37.24 -5.78
C PHE A 326 46.46 37.70 -7.00
N ASN A 327 47.55 38.43 -6.76
CA ASN A 327 48.55 38.67 -7.79
C ASN A 327 49.50 37.47 -7.95
N LEU A 328 50.42 37.53 -8.92
CA LEU A 328 51.38 36.47 -9.17
C LEU A 328 52.37 36.23 -8.02
N ALA A 329 52.54 37.20 -7.12
CA ALA A 329 53.34 37.05 -5.90
C ALA A 329 52.54 36.44 -4.73
N GLY A 330 51.27 36.07 -4.93
CA GLY A 330 50.39 35.51 -3.91
C GLY A 330 49.84 36.54 -2.92
N GLN A 331 49.95 37.83 -3.21
CA GLN A 331 49.36 38.88 -2.37
C GLN A 331 47.88 39.03 -2.69
N LEU A 332 47.05 39.09 -1.64
CA LEU A 332 45.62 39.32 -1.78
C LEU A 332 45.36 40.72 -2.35
N VAL A 333 44.64 40.78 -3.46
CA VAL A 333 44.32 41.98 -4.21
C VAL A 333 42.90 42.45 -3.89
N LYS A 334 41.94 41.50 -3.89
CA LYS A 334 40.52 41.79 -3.65
C LYS A 334 39.81 40.56 -3.08
N VAL A 335 38.79 40.80 -2.25
CA VAL A 335 37.81 39.79 -1.84
C VAL A 335 36.46 40.24 -2.37
N LEU A 336 35.75 39.34 -3.05
CA LEU A 336 34.38 39.55 -3.50
C LEU A 336 33.47 38.60 -2.75
N GLU A 337 32.39 39.12 -2.19
CA GLU A 337 31.37 38.34 -1.49
C GLU A 337 30.06 38.42 -2.27
N LYS A 338 29.56 37.25 -2.68
CA LYS A 338 28.24 37.09 -3.27
C LYS A 338 27.32 36.49 -2.21
N ASP A 339 26.25 37.20 -1.88
CA ASP A 339 25.25 36.78 -0.89
C ASP A 339 23.81 36.82 -1.42
N ASP A 340 23.66 36.74 -2.74
CA ASP A 340 22.35 36.67 -3.42
C ASP A 340 22.21 35.35 -4.19
N THR A 341 21.05 35.11 -4.81
CA THR A 341 20.76 33.90 -5.61
C THR A 341 21.21 34.01 -7.07
N SER A 342 21.94 35.06 -7.45
CA SER A 342 22.41 35.23 -8.83
C SER A 342 23.45 34.16 -9.19
N ASN A 343 23.74 33.96 -10.47
CA ASN A 343 24.78 33.03 -10.92
C ASN A 343 26.07 33.76 -11.35
N GLU A 344 26.19 35.06 -11.09
CA GLU A 344 27.34 35.87 -11.46
C GLU A 344 27.68 36.92 -10.39
N ILE A 345 28.96 37.30 -10.29
CA ILE A 345 29.40 38.52 -9.58
C ILE A 345 30.38 39.30 -10.45
N ARG A 346 30.35 40.62 -10.34
CA ARG A 346 31.14 41.53 -11.18
C ARG A 346 32.30 42.14 -10.39
N TRP A 347 33.40 42.39 -11.09
CA TRP A 347 34.54 43.13 -10.58
C TRP A 347 34.93 44.21 -11.59
N ASP A 348 35.09 45.43 -11.09
CA ASP A 348 35.45 46.61 -11.87
C ASP A 348 36.97 46.82 -12.01
N LEU A 349 37.78 45.82 -11.67
CA LEU A 349 39.25 45.87 -11.67
C LEU A 349 39.84 46.95 -10.74
N THR A 350 39.08 47.44 -9.77
CA THR A 350 39.57 48.35 -8.73
C THR A 350 39.76 47.61 -7.40
N ASN A 351 40.76 48.04 -6.62
CA ASN A 351 41.18 47.37 -5.38
C ASN A 351 40.85 48.19 -4.15
#